data_AF-A0A2V1DT28-F1
#
_entry.id   AF-A0A2V1DT28-F1
#
_cell.length_a   1.000
_cell.length_b   1.000
_cell.length_c   1.000
_cell.angle_alpha   90.00
_cell.angle_beta   90.00
_cell.angle_gamma   90.00
#
_symmetry.space_group_name_H-M   'P 1'
#
loop_
_entity.id
_entity.type
_entity.pdbx_description
1 polymer ?
#
loop_
_entity_poly.entity_id
_entity_poly.type
_entity_poly.pdbx_seq_one_letter_code
_entity_poly.pdbx_strand_id
1 'polypeptide(L)'
;MATFHLFPRLPLELRIQIWALATADRIVHVNRCIGDVDGEKGFWSPDLPPGVTRACRESRTYCNYRKAFILERSPRYVWVNFEYDTIQMRGMILCHIYEPNEKENIRNLRAELIDDVWQVDEVEAFIFYNIHYLLRFSQLNDFVVVETRNSVSRVTKRYIRAPKGERKWIGLPDGIL
;
A
#
# COMPACT_ATOMS: atom_id res chain seq x y z
N MET A 1 22.45 21.68 -13.82
CA MET A 1 21.09 21.55 -13.25
C MET A 1 20.15 22.42 -14.06
N ALA A 2 19.17 21.84 -14.74
CA ALA A 2 18.19 22.62 -15.50
C ALA A 2 17.09 23.10 -14.56
N THR A 3 17.06 24.40 -14.28
CA THR A 3 15.96 25.05 -13.55
C THR A 3 14.83 25.34 -14.51
N PHE A 4 13.65 24.77 -14.26
CA PHE A 4 12.47 25.02 -15.07
C PHE A 4 11.84 26.38 -14.69
N HIS A 5 12.39 27.46 -15.24
CA HIS A 5 12.02 28.85 -14.91
C HIS A 5 10.59 29.24 -15.29
N LEU A 6 9.91 28.41 -16.10
CA LEU A 6 8.53 28.66 -16.51
C LEU A 6 7.52 28.26 -15.42
N PHE A 7 7.86 27.29 -14.57
CA PHE A 7 6.92 26.80 -13.56
C PHE A 7 6.44 27.90 -12.60
N PRO A 8 7.31 28.73 -12.00
CA PRO A 8 6.85 29.78 -11.07
C PRO A 8 6.05 30.89 -11.76
N ARG A 9 6.08 30.98 -13.09
CA ARG A 9 5.33 31.97 -13.88
C ARG A 9 3.91 31.52 -14.20
N LEU A 10 3.58 30.25 -13.95
CA LEU A 10 2.23 29.73 -14.12
C LEU A 10 1.29 30.31 -13.04
N PRO A 11 0.02 30.58 -13.39
CA PRO A 11 -1.04 30.82 -12.42
C PRO A 11 -1.06 29.74 -11.32
N LEU A 12 -1.44 30.14 -10.11
CA LEU A 12 -1.42 29.26 -8.94
C LEU A 12 -2.24 27.99 -9.18
N GLU A 13 -3.39 28.12 -9.83
CA GLU A 13 -4.32 27.03 -10.15
C GLU A 13 -3.63 25.93 -10.98
N LEU A 14 -2.85 26.33 -11.99
CA LEU A 14 -2.11 25.38 -12.83
C LEU A 14 -0.98 24.70 -12.06
N ARG A 15 -0.29 25.44 -11.19
CA ARG A 15 0.78 24.87 -10.35
C ARG A 15 0.23 23.85 -9.36
N ILE A 16 -0.92 24.13 -8.75
CA ILE A 16 -1.64 23.19 -7.88
C ILE A 16 -2.01 21.93 -8.66
N GLN A 17 -2.60 22.08 -9.85
CA GLN A 17 -2.95 20.93 -10.69
C GLN A 17 -1.73 20.10 -11.07
N ILE A 18 -0.61 20.74 -11.43
CA ILE A 18 0.63 20.02 -11.73
C ILE A 18 1.10 19.23 -10.50
N TRP A 19 1.08 19.81 -9.29
CA TRP A 19 1.48 19.07 -8.09
C TRP A 19 0.54 17.92 -7.74
N ALA A 20 -0.76 18.08 -7.93
CA ALA A 20 -1.74 17.03 -7.73
C ALA A 20 -1.54 15.86 -8.72
N LEU A 21 -1.26 16.18 -9.99
CA LEU A 21 -1.07 15.22 -11.08
C LEU A 21 0.34 14.62 -11.13
N ALA A 22 1.34 15.23 -10.49
CA ALA A 22 2.71 14.73 -10.41
C ALA A 22 2.86 13.53 -9.45
N THR A 23 1.90 12.61 -9.50
CA THR A 23 1.91 11.33 -8.79
C THR A 23 2.33 10.25 -9.78
N ALA A 24 3.28 9.40 -9.39
CA ALA A 24 3.66 8.23 -10.17
C ALA A 24 2.99 6.99 -9.59
N ASP A 25 2.48 6.11 -10.46
CA ASP A 25 2.07 4.77 -10.06
C ASP A 25 3.29 4.01 -9.53
N ARG A 26 3.21 3.56 -8.28
CA ARG A 26 4.31 2.84 -7.64
C ARG A 26 3.80 1.84 -6.62
N ILE A 27 4.69 0.91 -6.29
CA ILE A 27 4.51 -0.02 -5.19
C ILE A 27 5.22 0.56 -3.97
N VAL A 28 4.49 0.64 -2.86
CA VAL A 28 5.03 1.10 -1.57
C VAL A 28 5.15 -0.11 -0.65
N HIS A 29 6.38 -0.54 -0.39
CA HIS A 29 6.71 -1.61 0.52
C HIS A 29 6.57 -1.11 1.95
N VAL A 30 5.63 -1.70 2.69
CA VAL A 30 5.38 -1.41 4.09
C VAL A 30 5.78 -2.62 4.90
N ASN A 31 6.81 -2.41 5.72
CA ASN A 31 7.35 -3.40 6.63
C ASN A 31 6.99 -3.02 8.07
N ARG A 32 6.86 -4.03 8.92
CA ARG A 32 6.70 -3.86 10.37
C ARG A 32 8.01 -4.21 11.04
N CYS A 33 8.49 -3.38 11.95
CA CYS A 33 9.59 -3.79 12.81
C CYS A 33 9.01 -4.61 13.97
N ILE A 34 9.56 -5.81 14.21
CA ILE A 34 9.23 -6.56 15.44
C ILE A 34 10.30 -6.18 16.47
N GLY A 35 9.86 -5.76 17.65
CA GLY A 35 10.75 -5.45 18.78
C GLY A 35 10.95 -6.69 19.63
N ASP A 36 12.19 -6.94 20.07
CA ASP A 36 12.57 -8.18 20.75
C ASP A 36 12.15 -8.25 22.23
N VAL A 37 11.76 -7.13 22.87
CA VAL A 37 11.52 -7.11 24.33
C VAL A 37 10.29 -6.28 24.80
N ASP A 38 9.87 -5.20 24.12
CA ASP A 38 8.84 -4.27 24.66
C ASP A 38 7.68 -3.86 23.74
N GLY A 39 7.41 -4.62 22.69
CA GLY A 39 6.20 -4.41 21.88
C GLY A 39 6.22 -3.16 20.99
N GLU A 40 5.99 -3.41 19.70
CA GLU A 40 5.75 -2.42 18.64
C GLU A 40 6.89 -1.47 18.29
N LYS A 41 7.78 -1.94 17.42
CA LYS A 41 8.53 -1.03 16.55
C LYS A 41 7.61 -0.75 15.34
N GLY A 42 7.29 0.51 15.07
CA GLY A 42 6.29 0.90 14.07
C GLY A 42 6.55 0.44 12.64
N PHE A 43 5.74 0.93 11.70
CA PHE A 43 5.92 0.64 10.30
C PHE A 43 7.05 1.47 9.68
N TRP A 44 7.65 0.93 8.64
CA TRP A 44 8.66 1.63 7.84
C TRP A 44 8.60 1.15 6.39
N SER A 45 9.16 1.96 5.49
CA SER A 45 9.31 1.61 4.09
C SER A 45 10.77 1.76 3.67
N PRO A 46 11.34 0.80 2.91
CA PRO A 46 12.64 0.97 2.27
C PRO A 46 12.58 1.96 1.09
N ASP A 47 11.38 2.28 0.59
CA ASP A 47 11.22 3.11 -0.59
C ASP A 47 11.52 4.57 -0.28
N LEU A 48 12.20 5.24 -1.21
CA LEU A 48 12.47 6.66 -1.09
C LEU A 48 11.17 7.46 -1.12
N PRO A 49 11.05 8.54 -0.32
CA PRO A 49 9.94 9.46 -0.42
C PRO A 49 9.81 10.03 -1.85
N PRO A 50 8.58 10.13 -2.40
CA PRO A 50 8.34 10.69 -3.73
C PRO A 50 8.98 12.07 -3.89
N GLY A 51 9.47 12.38 -5.08
CA GLY A 51 10.12 13.66 -5.37
C GLY A 51 9.28 14.87 -4.97
N VAL A 52 7.96 14.82 -5.22
CA VAL A 52 7.01 15.89 -4.85
C VAL A 52 6.99 16.18 -3.34
N THR A 53 7.15 15.16 -2.49
CA THR A 53 7.19 15.36 -1.03
C THR A 53 8.45 16.10 -0.56
N ARG A 54 9.49 16.20 -1.41
CA ARG A 54 10.78 16.81 -1.09
C ARG A 54 11.16 17.99 -1.97
N ALA A 55 10.40 18.29 -3.03
CA ALA A 55 10.73 19.32 -4.01
C ALA A 55 10.75 20.74 -3.41
N CYS A 56 9.64 21.20 -2.83
CA CYS A 56 9.52 22.51 -2.20
C CYS A 56 8.32 22.58 -1.24
N ARG A 57 8.13 23.71 -0.55
CA ARG A 57 6.99 23.91 0.36
C ARG A 57 5.66 23.83 -0.38
N GLU A 58 5.56 24.45 -1.54
CA GLU A 58 4.35 24.45 -2.37
C GLU A 58 3.94 23.04 -2.79
N SER A 59 4.91 22.24 -3.26
CA SER A 59 4.67 20.85 -3.63
C SER A 59 4.15 20.03 -2.46
N ARG A 60 4.72 20.19 -1.25
CA ARG A 60 4.21 19.51 -0.04
C ARG A 60 2.81 19.94 0.38
N THR A 61 2.41 21.17 0.07
CA THR A 61 1.07 21.68 0.40
C THR A 61 0.01 21.13 -0.57
N TYR A 62 0.37 20.96 -1.84
CA TYR A 62 -0.60 20.67 -2.91
C TYR A 62 -0.49 19.26 -3.52
N CYS A 63 0.51 18.47 -3.14
CA CYS A 63 0.57 17.06 -3.53
C CYS A 63 -0.43 16.22 -2.72
N ASN A 64 -0.92 15.14 -3.32
CA ASN A 64 -1.89 14.24 -2.70
C ASN A 64 -1.26 13.19 -1.76
N TYR A 65 0.04 13.29 -1.48
CA TYR A 65 0.72 12.39 -0.55
C TYR A 65 0.50 12.81 0.89
N ARG A 66 0.18 11.85 1.75
CA ARG A 66 0.05 12.03 3.20
C ARG A 66 0.96 11.08 3.96
N LYS A 67 1.26 11.44 5.21
CA LYS A 67 1.96 10.55 6.14
C LYS A 67 0.99 9.48 6.63
N ALA A 68 1.39 8.22 6.55
CA ALA A 68 0.63 7.07 6.97
C ALA A 68 1.54 6.08 7.74
N PHE A 69 0.92 5.07 8.30
CA PHE A 69 1.45 4.03 9.17
C PHE A 69 2.18 4.60 10.39
N ILE A 70 1.57 5.64 11.00
CA ILE A 70 2.08 6.31 12.19
C ILE A 70 1.56 5.56 13.41
N LEU A 71 2.46 5.13 14.30
CA LEU A 71 2.11 4.64 15.63
C LEU A 71 2.48 5.70 16.66
N GLU A 72 1.71 5.83 17.74
CA GLU A 72 1.91 6.86 18.78
C GLU A 72 3.36 6.94 19.31
N ARG A 73 4.05 5.79 19.42
CA ARG A 73 5.41 5.68 19.95
C ARG A 73 6.51 5.67 18.88
N SER A 74 6.16 5.85 17.60
CA SER A 74 7.11 5.79 16.49
C SER A 74 7.14 7.11 15.72
N PRO A 75 8.32 7.76 15.59
CA PRO A 75 8.45 8.94 14.73
C PRO A 75 8.44 8.59 13.23
N ARG A 76 8.41 7.29 12.89
CA ARG A 76 8.44 6.80 11.51
C ARG A 76 7.04 6.86 10.89
N TYR A 77 7.03 7.16 9.61
CA TYR A 77 5.85 7.16 8.77
C TYR A 77 6.25 6.83 7.34
N VAL A 78 5.27 6.46 6.54
CA VAL A 78 5.42 6.22 5.11
C VAL A 78 4.61 7.27 4.36
N TRP A 79 5.20 7.86 3.31
CA TRP A 79 4.46 8.72 2.40
C TRP A 79 3.61 7.86 1.49
N VAL A 80 2.30 8.11 1.47
CA VAL A 80 1.34 7.33 0.69
C VAL A 80 0.36 8.24 -0.02
N ASN A 81 0.12 7.94 -1.31
CA ASN A 81 -1.04 8.42 -2.04
C ASN A 81 -1.99 7.23 -2.23
N PHE A 82 -3.05 7.16 -1.43
CA PHE A 82 -3.98 6.03 -1.39
C PHE A 82 -4.81 5.84 -2.67
N GLU A 83 -4.81 6.83 -3.56
CA GLU A 83 -5.50 6.75 -4.84
C GLU A 83 -4.71 5.97 -5.90
N TYR A 84 -3.39 6.13 -5.92
CA TYR A 84 -2.50 5.59 -6.96
C TYR A 84 -1.50 4.55 -6.43
N ASP A 85 -1.01 4.71 -5.20
CA ASP A 85 -0.01 3.79 -4.65
C ASP A 85 -0.65 2.41 -4.40
N THR A 86 0.07 1.37 -4.77
CA THR A 86 -0.22 0.00 -4.34
C THR A 86 0.58 -0.32 -3.10
N ILE A 87 -0.10 -0.60 -1.98
CA ILE A 87 0.56 -0.93 -0.72
C ILE A 87 0.96 -2.40 -0.76
N GLN A 88 2.26 -2.70 -0.69
CA GLN A 88 2.77 -4.06 -0.60
C GLN A 88 3.26 -4.35 0.82
N MET A 89 2.87 -5.48 1.38
CA MET A 89 3.35 -5.95 2.67
C MET A 89 3.36 -7.47 2.76
N ARG A 90 4.14 -8.03 3.70
CA ARG A 90 4.10 -9.48 3.97
C ARG A 90 2.72 -9.89 4.46
N GLY A 91 2.24 -11.06 4.05
CA GLY A 91 0.93 -11.59 4.43
C GLY A 91 0.69 -11.57 5.94
N MET A 92 1.69 -11.98 6.72
CA MET A 92 1.62 -12.02 8.19
C MET A 92 1.47 -10.64 8.84
N ILE A 93 1.75 -9.55 8.13
CA ILE A 93 1.66 -8.18 8.66
C ILE A 93 0.25 -7.59 8.46
N LEU A 94 -0.55 -8.14 7.54
CA LEU A 94 -1.88 -7.60 7.21
C LEU A 94 -2.85 -7.57 8.38
N CYS A 95 -2.82 -8.60 9.25
CA CYS A 95 -3.64 -8.63 10.45
C CYS A 95 -3.28 -7.49 11.41
N HIS A 96 -2.04 -7.00 11.38
CA HIS A 96 -1.49 -6.00 12.29
C HIS A 96 -1.77 -4.54 11.94
N ILE A 97 -2.46 -4.25 10.84
CA ILE A 97 -2.93 -2.90 10.55
C ILE A 97 -4.13 -2.59 11.46
N TYR A 98 -4.06 -2.81 12.77
CA TYR A 98 -5.23 -2.78 13.66
C TYR A 98 -5.86 -1.39 13.77
N GLU A 99 -5.10 -0.32 13.53
CA GLU A 99 -5.62 1.04 13.64
C GLU A 99 -6.53 1.43 12.46
N PRO A 100 -7.73 1.97 12.74
CA PRO A 100 -8.84 2.02 11.79
C PRO A 100 -8.67 3.01 10.63
N ASN A 101 -7.85 4.06 10.77
CA ASN A 101 -7.92 5.19 9.82
C ASN A 101 -7.30 4.90 8.45
N GLU A 102 -6.31 4.02 8.35
CA GLU A 102 -5.58 3.82 7.09
C GLU A 102 -6.24 2.77 6.20
N LYS A 103 -6.75 1.70 6.82
CA LYS A 103 -7.47 0.60 6.16
C LYS A 103 -8.63 1.09 5.31
N GLU A 104 -9.36 2.08 5.80
CA GLU A 104 -10.51 2.65 5.12
C GLU A 104 -10.15 3.39 3.83
N ASN A 105 -8.89 3.75 3.66
CA ASN A 105 -8.43 4.50 2.51
C ASN A 105 -7.64 3.64 1.50
N ILE A 106 -7.18 2.43 1.87
CA ILE A 106 -6.39 1.59 0.98
C ILE A 106 -7.27 1.06 -0.16
N ARG A 107 -6.93 1.48 -1.38
CA ARG A 107 -7.59 1.03 -2.61
C ARG A 107 -6.90 -0.14 -3.28
N ASN A 108 -5.56 -0.15 -3.28
CA ASN A 108 -4.76 -1.16 -3.96
C ASN A 108 -3.80 -1.81 -2.96
N LEU A 109 -3.93 -3.12 -2.76
CA LEU A 109 -3.19 -3.87 -1.75
C LEU A 109 -2.54 -5.11 -2.34
N ARG A 110 -1.28 -5.35 -1.99
CA ARG A 110 -0.52 -6.53 -2.41
C ARG A 110 0.01 -7.27 -1.18
N ALA A 111 -0.45 -8.50 -0.98
CA ALA A 111 0.09 -9.41 0.02
C ALA A 111 1.24 -10.21 -0.60
N GLU A 112 2.41 -10.16 0.02
CA GLU A 112 3.54 -11.01 -0.35
C GLU A 112 3.64 -12.20 0.61
N LEU A 113 3.56 -13.41 0.06
CA LEU A 113 3.81 -14.68 0.73
C LEU A 113 5.19 -15.17 0.28
N ILE A 114 6.05 -15.48 1.24
CA ILE A 114 7.39 -15.99 0.98
C ILE A 114 7.33 -17.44 1.44
N ASP A 115 7.59 -18.38 0.53
CA ASP A 115 7.53 -19.83 0.81
C ASP A 115 8.66 -20.20 1.77
N ASP A 116 8.30 -20.41 3.03
CA ASP A 116 9.23 -20.72 4.12
C ASP A 116 9.38 -22.24 4.25
N VAL A 117 10.04 -22.93 3.31
CA VAL A 117 10.55 -24.33 3.43
C VAL A 117 9.51 -25.45 3.66
N TRP A 118 8.28 -25.19 4.13
CA TRP A 118 7.39 -26.20 4.69
C TRP A 118 6.35 -26.80 3.74
N GLN A 119 6.38 -26.50 2.44
CA GLN A 119 5.50 -27.10 1.41
C GLN A 119 3.99 -27.08 1.75
N VAL A 120 3.55 -26.24 2.68
CA VAL A 120 2.14 -25.99 2.94
C VAL A 120 1.64 -25.07 1.83
N ASP A 121 0.39 -25.24 1.39
CA ASP A 121 -0.27 -24.27 0.52
C ASP A 121 -0.52 -22.97 1.32
N GLU A 122 0.53 -22.16 1.45
CA GLU A 122 0.53 -20.90 2.20
C GLU A 122 -0.51 -19.93 1.65
N VAL A 123 -0.83 -20.03 0.35
CA VAL A 123 -1.83 -19.19 -0.30
C VAL A 123 -3.22 -19.51 0.25
N GLU A 124 -3.62 -20.79 0.28
CA GLU A 124 -4.92 -21.19 0.80
C GLU A 124 -5.03 -20.94 2.31
N ALA A 125 -3.98 -21.26 3.08
CA ALA A 125 -3.95 -20.95 4.52
C ALA A 125 -4.06 -19.44 4.77
N PHE A 126 -3.29 -18.63 4.02
CA PHE A 126 -3.34 -17.18 4.13
C PHE A 126 -4.74 -16.65 3.84
N ILE A 127 -5.39 -17.11 2.75
CA ILE A 127 -6.75 -16.69 2.43
C ILE A 127 -7.71 -17.10 3.54
N PHE A 128 -7.68 -18.36 3.96
CA PHE A 128 -8.59 -18.88 4.98
C PHE A 128 -8.54 -18.05 6.28
N TYR A 129 -7.33 -17.68 6.73
CA TYR A 129 -7.17 -16.89 7.95
C TYR A 129 -7.34 -15.38 7.75
N ASN A 130 -7.06 -14.84 6.55
CA ASN A 130 -6.99 -13.39 6.33
C ASN A 130 -8.16 -12.80 5.53
N ILE A 131 -8.99 -13.61 4.88
CA ILE A 131 -10.09 -13.13 4.03
C ILE A 131 -11.06 -12.21 4.79
N HIS A 132 -11.34 -12.53 6.06
CA HIS A 132 -12.20 -11.70 6.91
C HIS A 132 -11.60 -10.32 7.21
N TYR A 133 -10.28 -10.17 7.20
CA TYR A 133 -9.64 -8.86 7.36
C TYR A 133 -9.78 -8.00 6.11
N LEU A 134 -9.76 -8.61 4.92
CA LEU A 134 -9.94 -7.91 3.65
C LEU A 134 -11.32 -7.26 3.55
N LEU A 135 -12.34 -7.86 4.17
CA LEU A 135 -13.68 -7.27 4.27
C LEU A 135 -13.71 -5.94 5.03
N ARG A 136 -12.70 -5.65 5.87
CA ARG A 136 -12.59 -4.40 6.63
C ARG A 136 -12.02 -3.24 5.82
N PHE A 137 -11.53 -3.48 4.60
CA PHE A 137 -11.02 -2.44 3.71
C PHE A 137 -12.18 -1.91 2.84
N SER A 138 -12.85 -0.87 3.31
CA SER A 138 -14.08 -0.34 2.70
C SER A 138 -13.87 0.21 1.27
N GLN A 139 -12.68 0.73 0.98
CA GLN A 139 -12.30 1.29 -0.32
C GLN A 139 -11.44 0.36 -1.18
N LEU A 140 -11.25 -0.91 -0.78
CA LEU A 140 -10.43 -1.85 -1.53
C LEU A 140 -11.01 -2.11 -2.93
N ASN A 141 -10.23 -1.76 -3.95
CA ASN A 141 -10.55 -1.92 -5.36
C ASN A 141 -9.81 -3.11 -5.98
N ASP A 142 -8.52 -3.24 -5.65
CA ASP A 142 -7.66 -4.29 -6.16
C ASP A 142 -6.88 -4.90 -5.00
N PHE A 143 -6.93 -6.23 -4.88
CA PHE A 143 -6.08 -6.97 -3.97
C PHE A 143 -5.41 -8.13 -4.66
N VAL A 144 -4.09 -8.24 -4.49
CA VAL A 144 -3.27 -9.25 -5.16
C VAL A 144 -2.50 -10.04 -4.12
N VAL A 145 -2.58 -11.37 -4.19
CA VAL A 145 -1.67 -12.26 -3.48
C VAL A 145 -0.53 -12.61 -4.42
N VAL A 146 0.68 -12.34 -3.97
CA VAL A 146 1.91 -12.68 -4.67
C VAL A 146 2.68 -13.67 -3.83
N GLU A 147 3.01 -14.78 -4.47
CA GLU A 147 3.88 -15.79 -3.92
C GLU A 147 5.28 -15.60 -4.50
N THR A 148 6.28 -15.50 -3.62
CA THR A 148 7.69 -15.37 -4.00
C THR A 148 8.40 -16.68 -3.65
N ARG A 149 8.81 -17.45 -4.67
CA ARG A 149 9.60 -18.69 -4.54
C ARG A 149 10.92 -18.56 -5.28
N ASN A 150 12.04 -18.87 -4.65
CA ASN A 150 13.38 -18.81 -5.27
C ASN A 150 13.66 -17.48 -6.01
N SER A 151 13.28 -16.35 -5.39
CA SER A 151 13.38 -15.01 -5.98
C SER A 151 12.51 -14.76 -7.23
N VAL A 152 11.57 -15.65 -7.53
CA VAL A 152 10.56 -15.48 -8.57
C VAL A 152 9.21 -15.20 -7.92
N SER A 153 8.65 -14.02 -8.19
CA SER A 153 7.34 -13.62 -7.70
C SER A 153 6.26 -13.89 -8.74
N ARG A 154 5.18 -14.54 -8.34
CA ARG A 154 4.01 -14.82 -9.19
C ARG A 154 2.72 -14.38 -8.50
N VAL A 155 1.84 -13.74 -9.26
CA VAL A 155 0.47 -13.47 -8.82
C VAL A 155 -0.32 -14.78 -8.80
N THR A 156 -0.84 -15.16 -7.63
CA THR A 156 -1.57 -16.42 -7.44
C THR A 156 -3.07 -16.20 -7.38
N LYS A 157 -3.50 -15.15 -6.67
CA LYS A 157 -4.92 -14.81 -6.49
C LYS A 157 -5.10 -13.31 -6.65
N ARG A 158 -6.24 -12.90 -7.20
CA ARG A 158 -6.59 -11.49 -7.34
C ARG A 158 -8.05 -11.26 -7.00
N TYR A 159 -8.29 -10.26 -6.18
CA TYR A 159 -9.60 -9.71 -5.89
C TYR A 159 -9.76 -8.39 -6.64
N ILE A 160 -10.90 -8.23 -7.31
CA ILE A 160 -11.26 -6.98 -7.99
C ILE A 160 -12.67 -6.61 -7.57
N ARG A 161 -12.83 -5.36 -7.13
CA ARG A 161 -14.14 -4.74 -6.93
C ARG A 161 -14.65 -4.24 -8.28
N ALA A 162 -15.77 -4.78 -8.75
CA ALA A 162 -16.39 -4.35 -10.00
C ALA A 162 -17.09 -2.98 -9.84
N PRO A 163 -17.32 -2.25 -10.94
CA PRO A 163 -17.91 -0.90 -10.92
C PRO A 163 -19.31 -0.82 -10.29
N LYS A 164 -20.07 -1.92 -10.28
CA LYS A 164 -21.40 -2.03 -9.66
C LYS A 164 -21.36 -2.40 -8.16
N GLY A 165 -20.18 -2.44 -7.55
CA GLY A 165 -19.99 -2.86 -6.17
C GLY A 165 -19.92 -4.38 -5.98
N GLU A 166 -20.12 -5.16 -7.05
CA GLU A 166 -19.92 -6.62 -7.03
C GLU A 166 -18.45 -6.94 -6.73
N ARG A 167 -18.24 -7.85 -5.79
CA ARG A 167 -16.92 -8.27 -5.31
C ARG A 167 -16.58 -9.59 -5.97
N LYS A 168 -15.54 -9.63 -6.80
CA LYS A 168 -15.15 -10.86 -7.50
C LYS A 168 -13.72 -11.26 -7.16
N TRP A 169 -13.57 -12.52 -6.77
CA TRP A 169 -12.28 -13.16 -6.68
C TRP A 169 -11.96 -13.91 -7.96
N ILE A 170 -10.73 -13.80 -8.41
CA ILE A 170 -10.17 -14.49 -9.57
C ILE A 170 -9.13 -15.47 -9.03
N GLY A 171 -9.35 -16.75 -9.32
CA GLY A 171 -8.47 -17.84 -8.90
C GLY A 171 -8.86 -18.50 -7.57
N LEU A 172 -9.96 -18.12 -6.92
CA LEU A 172 -10.53 -18.90 -5.82
C LEU A 172 -11.46 -20.00 -6.35
N PRO A 173 -11.49 -21.20 -5.71
CA PRO A 173 -12.54 -22.18 -5.94
C PRO A 173 -13.92 -21.57 -5.68
N ASP A 174 -14.92 -21.96 -6.48
CA ASP A 174 -16.31 -21.56 -6.26
C ASP A 174 -16.79 -22.04 -4.87
N GLY A 175 -17.36 -21.14 -4.06
CA GLY A 175 -17.99 -21.48 -2.77
C GLY A 175 -17.24 -21.07 -1.48
N ILE A 176 -16.17 -20.27 -1.57
CA ILE A 176 -15.41 -19.78 -0.38
C ILE A 176 -15.91 -18.38 0.10
N LEU A 177 -16.98 -17.84 -0.49
CA LEU A 177 -17.58 -16.55 -0.13
C LEU A 177 -19.02 -16.68 0.34
#